data_AF-A0A8S8XV85-F1
#
_entry.id   AF-A0A8S8XV85-F1
#
_cell.length_a   1.000
_cell.length_b   1.000
_cell.length_c   1.000
_cell.angle_alpha   90.00
_cell.angle_beta   90.00
_cell.angle_gamma   90.00
#
_symmetry.space_group_name_H-M   'P 1'
#
loop_
_entity.id
_entity.type
_entity.pdbx_description
1 polymer ?
#
loop_
_entity_poly.entity_id
_entity_poly.type
_entity_poly.pdbx_seq_one_letter_code
_entity_poly.pdbx_strand_id
1 'polypeptide(L)'
;MTDSGTFQAYVYGDVEVGVEEIVTFQRDIGVDVATMLDVFTRPDMTRDEVHEAVQETTQRAEASLAAAGSTMLNGPIQGGLHADLRRMSARGMGAHGFSVHPIGGIVPVMEQQRYADLARIMLASMPEASSGAPCAHVWLRAPDALPHAHCAGRGLFDSAAYALFARDDRMLTPTGTVHLEDLREWPVLMPCVASLTPEDVRRMDDDERMVLLSRFNLEVTLAELAACRQAVHDGRIWERAERRSHAHPALREAFLFDHSPARGTAPIPAAEHLLMNDRAAASDTSLARGQWNRRGIGSLKHRTRPDKVPFAGPGGHLRPPRSGRVTSPPSSRLESGFGRRCGRHPSRCTGAMA
;
A
#
# COMPACT_ATOMS: atom_id res chain seq x y z
N MET A 1 -7.76 -14.41 -13.07
CA MET A 1 -6.85 -14.87 -11.99
C MET A 1 -7.65 -15.72 -11.02
N THR A 2 -7.07 -16.82 -10.56
CA THR A 2 -7.65 -17.72 -9.57
C THR A 2 -6.78 -17.81 -8.32
N ASP A 3 -7.39 -18.21 -7.22
CA ASP A 3 -6.70 -18.58 -5.99
C ASP A 3 -6.62 -20.12 -5.92
N SER A 4 -5.61 -20.65 -5.22
CA SER A 4 -5.40 -22.09 -5.05
C SER A 4 -6.37 -22.73 -4.06
N GLY A 5 -7.17 -21.93 -3.35
CA GLY A 5 -8.10 -22.41 -2.32
C GLY A 5 -7.46 -22.50 -0.94
N THR A 6 -6.18 -22.16 -0.77
CA THR A 6 -5.44 -22.25 0.49
C THR A 6 -6.13 -21.49 1.65
N PHE A 7 -6.69 -20.30 1.37
CA PHE A 7 -7.42 -19.54 2.39
C PHE A 7 -8.80 -20.14 2.68
N GLN A 8 -9.50 -20.65 1.66
CA GLN A 8 -10.80 -21.27 1.80
C GLN A 8 -10.70 -22.61 2.54
N ALA A 9 -9.66 -23.39 2.29
CA ALA A 9 -9.33 -24.59 3.07
C ALA A 9 -9.10 -24.25 4.55
N TYR A 10 -8.45 -23.11 4.84
CA TYR A 10 -8.31 -22.60 6.21
C TYR A 10 -9.66 -22.19 6.84
N VAL A 11 -10.52 -21.46 6.13
CA VAL A 11 -11.78 -20.93 6.68
C VAL A 11 -12.88 -21.99 6.77
N TYR A 12 -12.97 -22.88 5.78
CA TYR A 12 -14.11 -23.79 5.59
C TYR A 12 -13.76 -25.27 5.79
N GLY A 13 -12.48 -25.62 5.92
CA GLY A 13 -12.03 -27.01 6.05
C GLY A 13 -11.92 -27.76 4.72
N ASP A 14 -11.23 -28.90 4.80
CA ASP A 14 -10.85 -29.90 3.79
C ASP A 14 -11.19 -29.68 2.32
N VAL A 15 -10.14 -29.40 1.54
CA VAL A 15 -10.06 -29.79 0.13
C VAL A 15 -8.68 -30.44 -0.07
N GLU A 16 -8.61 -31.76 0.02
CA GLU A 16 -7.40 -32.51 -0.32
C GLU A 16 -7.20 -32.47 -1.84
N VAL A 17 -6.50 -31.45 -2.34
CA VAL A 17 -6.10 -31.38 -3.76
C VAL A 17 -4.58 -31.46 -3.86
N GLY A 18 -4.08 -32.28 -4.77
CA GLY A 18 -2.65 -32.35 -5.04
C GLY A 18 -2.08 -31.04 -5.58
N VAL A 19 -0.78 -30.81 -5.32
CA VAL A 19 -0.04 -29.61 -5.80
C VAL A 19 -0.13 -29.45 -7.32
N GLU A 20 0.06 -30.54 -8.07
CA GLU A 20 -0.02 -30.53 -9.53
C GLU A 20 -1.47 -30.50 -10.03
N GLU A 21 -2.37 -31.14 -9.29
CA GLU A 21 -3.78 -31.28 -9.63
C GLU A 21 -4.48 -29.92 -9.64
N ILE A 22 -4.29 -29.10 -8.60
CA ILE A 22 -4.93 -27.78 -8.53
C ILE A 22 -4.42 -26.82 -9.61
N VAL A 23 -3.14 -26.91 -9.98
CA VAL A 23 -2.56 -26.09 -11.05
C VAL A 23 -3.02 -26.57 -12.41
N THR A 24 -3.07 -27.89 -12.61
CA THR A 24 -3.60 -28.50 -13.85
C THR A 24 -5.07 -28.14 -14.04
N PHE A 25 -5.89 -28.24 -12.99
CA PHE A 25 -7.28 -27.83 -13.03
C PHE A 25 -7.43 -26.35 -13.43
N GLN A 26 -6.68 -25.45 -12.79
CA GLN A 26 -6.70 -24.01 -13.12
C GLN A 26 -6.30 -23.77 -14.59
N ARG A 27 -5.28 -24.46 -15.09
CA ARG A 27 -4.89 -24.39 -16.51
C ARG A 27 -6.01 -24.89 -17.42
N ASP A 28 -6.62 -26.01 -17.09
CA ASP A 28 -7.61 -26.68 -17.94
C ASP A 28 -8.93 -25.90 -18.04
N ILE A 29 -9.30 -25.13 -17.01
CA ILE A 29 -10.41 -24.15 -17.08
C ILE A 29 -10.03 -22.84 -17.78
N GLY A 30 -8.78 -22.70 -18.23
CA GLY A 30 -8.31 -21.58 -19.07
C GLY A 30 -8.07 -20.26 -18.33
N VAL A 31 -7.57 -20.30 -17.09
CA VAL A 31 -7.28 -19.06 -16.34
C VAL A 31 -6.10 -18.30 -16.96
N ASP A 32 -6.15 -16.96 -16.90
CA ASP A 32 -5.00 -16.14 -17.32
C ASP A 32 -3.81 -16.26 -16.36
N VAL A 33 -4.10 -16.31 -15.05
CA VAL A 33 -3.13 -16.35 -13.96
C VAL A 33 -3.61 -17.35 -12.92
N ALA A 34 -2.89 -18.46 -12.80
CA ALA A 34 -3.09 -19.48 -11.78
C ALA A 34 -2.31 -19.15 -10.50
N THR A 35 -2.64 -19.82 -9.41
CA THR A 35 -1.91 -19.73 -8.14
C THR A 35 -1.49 -21.13 -7.69
N MET A 36 -0.22 -21.28 -7.30
CA MET A 36 0.28 -22.55 -6.77
C MET A 36 -0.29 -22.84 -5.38
N LEU A 37 -0.28 -24.10 -4.97
CA LEU A 37 -0.69 -24.50 -3.63
C LEU A 37 0.40 -24.18 -2.59
N ASP A 38 0.29 -23.04 -1.94
CA ASP A 38 1.14 -22.62 -0.84
C ASP A 38 0.66 -23.17 0.52
N VAL A 39 1.52 -23.11 1.54
CA VAL A 39 1.15 -23.43 2.92
C VAL A 39 0.80 -22.14 3.64
N PHE A 40 -0.46 -22.02 4.07
CA PHE A 40 -0.94 -20.82 4.77
C PHE A 40 -0.23 -20.64 6.12
N THR A 41 0.47 -19.52 6.31
CA THR A 41 1.05 -19.17 7.62
C THR A 41 0.11 -18.30 8.44
N ARG A 42 -0.22 -18.75 9.65
CA ARG A 42 -1.10 -18.05 10.59
C ARG A 42 -0.29 -17.23 11.61
N PRO A 43 -0.84 -16.13 12.17
CA PRO A 43 -0.12 -15.30 13.14
C PRO A 43 0.21 -15.99 14.47
N ASP A 44 -0.50 -17.07 14.83
CA ASP A 44 -0.34 -17.85 16.06
C ASP A 44 0.67 -19.00 15.91
N MET A 45 1.10 -19.33 14.69
CA MET A 45 2.12 -20.35 14.45
C MET A 45 3.47 -19.92 15.05
N THR A 46 4.17 -20.89 15.60
CA THR A 46 5.55 -20.74 16.06
C THR A 46 6.47 -20.43 14.88
N ARG A 47 7.62 -19.84 15.18
CA ARG A 47 8.62 -19.52 14.15
C ARG A 47 9.05 -20.78 13.38
N ASP A 48 9.16 -21.91 14.04
CA ASP A 48 9.61 -23.17 13.41
C ASP A 48 8.55 -23.74 12.47
N GLU A 49 7.26 -23.72 12.87
CA GLU A 49 6.15 -24.08 11.97
C GLU A 49 6.08 -23.14 10.75
N VAL A 50 6.29 -21.84 10.94
CA VAL A 50 6.34 -20.87 9.82
C VAL A 50 7.55 -21.15 8.91
N HIS A 51 8.69 -21.55 9.48
CA HIS A 51 9.87 -21.91 8.71
C HIS A 51 9.62 -23.14 7.85
N GLU A 52 9.03 -24.20 8.41
CA GLU A 52 8.64 -25.41 7.68
C GLU A 52 7.65 -25.09 6.55
N ALA A 53 6.61 -24.28 6.81
CA ALA A 53 5.66 -23.85 5.80
C ALA A 53 6.32 -23.10 4.63
N VAL A 54 7.31 -22.24 4.90
CA VAL A 54 8.08 -21.55 3.85
C VAL A 54 8.91 -22.53 3.04
N GLN A 55 9.55 -23.50 3.69
CA GLN A 55 10.35 -24.52 3.00
C GLN A 55 9.47 -25.40 2.11
N GLU A 56 8.35 -25.87 2.63
CA GLU A 56 7.40 -26.69 1.88
C GLU A 56 6.83 -25.92 0.68
N THR A 57 6.39 -24.68 0.88
CA THR A 57 5.93 -23.81 -0.22
C THR A 57 7.00 -23.65 -1.30
N THR A 58 8.28 -23.54 -0.91
CA THR A 58 9.40 -23.44 -1.87
C THR A 58 9.63 -24.75 -2.62
N GLN A 59 9.54 -25.90 -1.93
CA GLN A 59 9.70 -27.22 -2.56
C GLN A 59 8.61 -27.51 -3.61
N ARG A 60 7.40 -26.98 -3.42
CA ARG A 60 6.28 -27.12 -4.36
C ARG A 60 6.45 -26.31 -5.65
N ALA A 61 7.40 -25.38 -5.72
CA ALA A 61 7.52 -24.42 -6.82
C ALA A 61 7.80 -25.06 -8.18
N GLU A 62 8.76 -25.99 -8.26
CA GLU A 62 9.17 -26.61 -9.53
C GLU A 62 8.04 -27.45 -10.14
N ALA A 63 7.41 -28.31 -9.33
CA ALA A 63 6.27 -29.12 -9.77
C ALA A 63 5.08 -28.24 -10.21
N SER A 64 4.80 -27.16 -9.47
CA SER A 64 3.73 -26.24 -9.82
C SER A 64 3.98 -25.51 -11.14
N LEU A 65 5.22 -25.07 -11.40
CA LEU A 65 5.58 -24.43 -12.67
C LEU A 65 5.51 -25.41 -13.84
N ALA A 66 5.95 -26.66 -13.64
CA ALA A 66 5.81 -27.71 -14.65
C ALA A 66 4.33 -27.97 -14.98
N ALA A 67 3.46 -28.05 -13.96
CA ALA A 67 2.02 -28.20 -14.14
C ALA A 67 1.36 -27.00 -14.84
N ALA A 68 1.81 -25.77 -14.57
CA ALA A 68 1.25 -24.56 -15.19
C ALA A 68 1.51 -24.48 -16.70
N GLY A 69 2.62 -25.06 -17.18
CA GLY A 69 3.01 -25.00 -18.60
C GLY A 69 3.24 -23.56 -19.05
N SER A 70 2.44 -23.08 -20.01
CA SER A 70 2.49 -21.69 -20.49
C SER A 70 1.62 -20.71 -19.70
N THR A 71 0.83 -21.19 -18.74
CA THR A 71 -0.07 -20.35 -17.93
C THR A 71 0.74 -19.52 -16.95
N MET A 72 0.43 -18.24 -16.78
CA MET A 72 1.08 -17.43 -15.75
C MET A 72 0.77 -18.00 -14.37
N LEU A 73 1.78 -18.04 -13.50
CA LEU A 73 1.66 -18.64 -12.18
C LEU A 73 2.12 -17.68 -11.10
N ASN A 74 1.30 -17.54 -10.06
CA ASN A 74 1.65 -16.83 -8.85
C ASN A 74 2.48 -17.70 -7.91
N GLY A 75 3.56 -17.14 -7.37
CA GLY A 75 4.39 -17.74 -6.33
C GLY A 75 4.29 -16.96 -5.02
N PRO A 76 3.41 -17.34 -4.09
CA PRO A 76 3.15 -16.60 -2.86
C PRO A 76 4.36 -16.54 -1.92
N ILE A 77 4.59 -15.35 -1.34
CA ILE A 77 5.59 -15.11 -0.30
C ILE A 77 4.92 -15.29 1.06
N GLN A 78 5.31 -16.34 1.76
CA GLN A 78 4.90 -16.67 3.14
C GLN A 78 5.98 -16.24 4.14
N GLY A 79 5.74 -16.45 5.44
CA GLY A 79 6.73 -16.18 6.49
C GLY A 79 6.19 -15.47 7.73
N GLY A 80 4.86 -15.44 7.91
CA GLY A 80 4.21 -14.90 9.11
C GLY A 80 4.69 -13.48 9.47
N LEU A 81 5.01 -13.28 10.75
CA LEU A 81 5.51 -12.02 11.31
C LEU A 81 7.05 -11.98 11.41
N HIS A 82 7.76 -12.88 10.73
CA HIS A 82 9.21 -13.04 10.86
C HIS A 82 9.96 -12.48 9.65
N ALA A 83 10.71 -11.39 9.84
CA ALA A 83 11.39 -10.67 8.76
C ALA A 83 12.38 -11.54 7.98
N ASP A 84 13.11 -12.41 8.67
CA ASP A 84 14.06 -13.35 8.10
C ASP A 84 13.37 -14.43 7.26
N LEU A 85 12.24 -14.97 7.72
CA LEU A 85 11.46 -15.96 6.98
C LEU A 85 10.77 -15.35 5.75
N ARG A 86 10.27 -14.10 5.85
CA ARG A 86 9.75 -13.35 4.68
C ARG A 86 10.81 -13.19 3.60
N ARG A 87 12.06 -12.88 3.97
CA ARG A 87 13.19 -12.80 3.02
C ARG A 87 13.56 -14.16 2.45
N MET A 88 13.57 -15.20 3.28
CA MET A 88 13.83 -16.57 2.85
C MET A 88 12.81 -16.99 1.78
N SER A 89 11.53 -16.76 2.04
CA SER A 89 10.45 -17.04 1.09
C SER A 89 10.58 -16.19 -0.19
N ALA A 90 10.83 -14.88 -0.06
CA ALA A 90 11.00 -13.99 -1.22
C ALA A 90 12.19 -14.41 -2.11
N ARG A 91 13.31 -14.86 -1.52
CA ARG A 91 14.46 -15.39 -2.27
C ARG A 91 14.17 -16.73 -2.91
N GLY A 92 13.48 -17.63 -2.20
CA GLY A 92 13.04 -18.92 -2.73
C GLY A 92 12.15 -18.74 -3.94
N MET A 93 11.05 -18.00 -3.80
CA MET A 93 10.13 -17.70 -4.90
C MET A 93 10.81 -16.93 -6.05
N GLY A 94 11.65 -15.94 -5.73
CA GLY A 94 12.35 -15.13 -6.74
C GLY A 94 13.43 -15.88 -7.53
N ALA A 95 13.82 -17.09 -7.12
CA ALA A 95 14.72 -17.96 -7.88
C ALA A 95 14.00 -18.70 -9.02
N HIS A 96 12.67 -18.68 -9.04
CA HIS A 96 11.84 -19.37 -10.04
C HIS A 96 11.12 -18.39 -10.97
N GLY A 97 10.64 -18.89 -12.12
CA GLY A 97 9.99 -18.10 -13.16
C GLY A 97 8.53 -17.74 -12.91
N PHE A 98 8.15 -17.37 -11.68
CA PHE A 98 6.78 -16.93 -11.37
C PHE A 98 6.46 -15.57 -12.00
N SER A 99 5.19 -15.37 -12.34
CA SER A 99 4.72 -14.14 -12.98
C SER A 99 4.39 -13.05 -11.96
N VAL A 100 3.84 -13.41 -10.80
CA VAL A 100 3.51 -12.48 -9.70
C VAL A 100 3.85 -13.13 -8.37
N HIS A 101 4.17 -12.29 -7.38
CA HIS A 101 4.45 -12.72 -6.01
C HIS A 101 3.44 -12.13 -5.01
N PRO A 102 2.31 -12.82 -4.75
CA PRO A 102 1.38 -12.43 -3.69
C PRO A 102 2.04 -12.47 -2.31
N ILE A 103 1.62 -11.60 -1.41
CA ILE A 103 2.05 -11.64 -0.01
C ILE A 103 0.98 -12.39 0.80
N GLY A 104 1.30 -13.62 1.18
CA GLY A 104 0.39 -14.50 1.92
C GLY A 104 0.40 -14.27 3.44
N GLY A 105 -0.61 -14.82 4.13
CA GLY A 105 -0.71 -14.80 5.60
C GLY A 105 -0.99 -13.41 6.20
N ILE A 106 -1.47 -12.44 5.39
CA ILE A 106 -1.70 -11.06 5.83
C ILE A 106 -3.17 -10.76 6.18
N VAL A 107 -4.12 -11.62 5.81
CA VAL A 107 -5.55 -11.39 6.05
C VAL A 107 -5.83 -11.17 7.55
N PRO A 108 -5.38 -12.05 8.47
CA PRO A 108 -5.62 -11.82 9.91
C PRO A 108 -4.95 -10.56 10.44
N VAL A 109 -3.79 -10.17 9.88
CA VAL A 109 -3.07 -8.93 10.26
C VAL A 109 -3.91 -7.71 9.91
N MET A 110 -4.58 -7.72 8.76
CA MET A 110 -5.46 -6.62 8.35
C MET A 110 -6.79 -6.62 9.10
N GLU A 111 -7.37 -7.78 9.36
CA GLU A 111 -8.61 -7.89 10.16
C GLU A 111 -8.42 -7.34 11.58
N GLN A 112 -7.24 -7.56 12.16
CA GLN A 112 -6.83 -7.01 13.45
C GLN A 112 -6.32 -5.56 13.37
N GLN A 113 -6.39 -4.92 12.19
CA GLN A 113 -5.91 -3.55 11.92
C GLN A 113 -4.44 -3.33 12.32
N ARG A 114 -3.60 -4.38 12.28
CA ARG A 114 -2.17 -4.33 12.62
C ARG A 114 -1.34 -3.79 11.46
N TYR A 115 -1.65 -2.57 11.03
CA TYR A 115 -1.06 -1.96 9.84
C TYR A 115 0.46 -1.75 9.95
N ALA A 116 1.01 -1.57 11.15
CA ALA A 116 2.46 -1.50 11.35
C ALA A 116 3.15 -2.84 11.04
N ASP A 117 2.53 -3.96 11.42
CA ASP A 117 3.03 -5.30 11.07
C ASP A 117 2.87 -5.57 9.57
N LEU A 118 1.77 -5.11 8.96
CA LEU A 118 1.59 -5.16 7.51
C LEU A 118 2.72 -4.41 6.79
N ALA A 119 3.06 -3.20 7.23
CA ALA A 119 4.17 -2.42 6.67
C ALA A 119 5.51 -3.15 6.82
N ARG A 120 5.79 -3.73 7.99
CA ARG A 120 6.97 -4.57 8.25
C ARG A 120 7.04 -5.78 7.30
N ILE A 121 5.94 -6.52 7.17
CA ILE A 121 5.83 -7.65 6.24
C ILE A 121 6.11 -7.19 4.81
N MET A 122 5.48 -6.10 4.37
CA MET A 122 5.71 -5.56 3.03
C MET A 122 7.19 -5.23 2.83
N LEU A 123 7.82 -4.51 3.75
CA LEU A 123 9.24 -4.15 3.63
C LEU A 123 10.17 -5.37 3.59
N ALA A 124 9.91 -6.39 4.40
CA ALA A 124 10.71 -7.62 4.42
C ALA A 124 10.47 -8.54 3.22
N SER A 125 9.28 -8.47 2.62
CA SER A 125 8.88 -9.26 1.45
C SER A 125 9.20 -8.58 0.13
N MET A 126 9.73 -7.35 0.14
CA MET A 126 10.25 -6.74 -1.09
C MET A 126 11.38 -7.64 -1.60
N PRO A 127 11.26 -8.20 -2.82
CA PRO A 127 12.29 -9.07 -3.34
C PRO A 127 13.63 -8.33 -3.38
N GLU A 128 14.71 -9.02 -3.00
CA GLU A 128 16.05 -8.64 -3.48
C GLU A 128 16.20 -8.93 -5.00
N ALA A 129 15.20 -9.60 -5.58
CA ALA A 129 15.22 -10.21 -6.90
C ALA A 129 14.84 -9.24 -8.03
N SER A 130 15.63 -9.37 -9.10
CA SER A 130 15.48 -8.94 -10.49
C SER A 130 14.46 -7.82 -10.81
N SER A 131 14.97 -6.78 -11.46
CA SER A 131 14.28 -5.61 -12.02
C SER A 131 13.19 -5.90 -13.07
N GLY A 132 12.66 -7.12 -13.16
CA GLY A 132 11.72 -7.56 -14.20
C GLY A 132 10.45 -8.28 -13.73
N ALA A 133 10.34 -8.74 -12.48
CA ALA A 133 9.11 -9.38 -12.01
C ALA A 133 8.05 -8.32 -11.61
N PRO A 134 6.84 -8.35 -12.18
CA PRO A 134 5.82 -7.35 -11.90
C PRO A 134 5.26 -7.50 -10.48
N CYS A 135 5.19 -6.34 -9.82
CA CYS A 135 4.43 -5.96 -8.62
C CYS A 135 3.87 -7.08 -7.73
N ALA A 136 4.38 -7.15 -6.49
CA ALA A 136 3.78 -7.97 -5.45
C ALA A 136 2.29 -7.63 -5.25
N HIS A 137 1.48 -8.69 -5.13
CA HIS A 137 0.04 -8.66 -4.96
C HIS A 137 -0.31 -8.69 -3.47
N VAL A 138 -1.26 -7.86 -3.06
CA VAL A 138 -1.67 -7.73 -1.65
C VAL A 138 -3.18 -7.71 -1.56
N TRP A 139 -3.73 -8.62 -0.74
CA TRP A 139 -5.09 -8.54 -0.25
C TRP A 139 -5.35 -7.22 0.45
N LEU A 140 -6.42 -6.51 0.09
CA LEU A 140 -6.78 -5.30 0.80
C LEU A 140 -8.26 -5.27 1.18
N ARG A 141 -8.46 -5.07 2.49
CA ARG A 141 -9.79 -5.05 3.11
C ARG A 141 -10.50 -3.71 3.00
N ALA A 142 -9.76 -2.60 2.91
CA ALA A 142 -10.35 -1.27 2.92
C ALA A 142 -9.56 -0.26 2.06
N PRO A 143 -10.24 0.75 1.47
CA PRO A 143 -9.59 1.71 0.58
C PRO A 143 -8.56 2.62 1.27
N ASP A 144 -8.72 2.87 2.57
CA ASP A 144 -7.85 3.73 3.39
C ASP A 144 -6.38 3.28 3.39
N ALA A 145 -6.12 1.98 3.33
CA ALA A 145 -4.79 1.40 3.29
C ALA A 145 -4.13 1.38 1.89
N LEU A 146 -4.87 1.71 0.81
CA LEU A 146 -4.35 1.67 -0.56
C LEU A 146 -3.11 2.56 -0.76
N PRO A 147 -3.06 3.82 -0.28
CA PRO A 147 -1.88 4.66 -0.50
C PRO A 147 -0.62 4.11 0.19
N HIS A 148 -0.76 3.52 1.38
CA HIS A 148 0.36 2.91 2.10
C HIS A 148 0.92 1.72 1.32
N ALA A 149 0.04 0.88 0.76
CA ALA A 149 0.46 -0.24 -0.05
C ALA A 149 1.18 0.19 -1.34
N HIS A 150 0.70 1.27 -2.01
CA HIS A 150 1.40 1.85 -3.16
C HIS A 150 2.77 2.42 -2.78
N CYS A 151 2.90 3.07 -1.63
CA CYS A 151 4.18 3.54 -1.11
C CYS A 151 5.16 2.38 -0.89
N ALA A 152 4.67 1.21 -0.47
CA ALA A 152 5.46 -0.02 -0.35
C ALA A 152 5.75 -0.73 -1.69
N GLY A 153 5.42 -0.10 -2.83
CA GLY A 153 5.71 -0.62 -4.17
C GLY A 153 4.77 -1.75 -4.64
N ARG A 154 3.56 -1.83 -4.07
CA ARG A 154 2.52 -2.81 -4.44
C ARG A 154 1.64 -2.24 -5.55
N GLY A 155 1.28 -3.10 -6.51
CA GLY A 155 0.59 -2.68 -7.74
C GLY A 155 -0.64 -3.51 -8.10
N LEU A 156 -0.84 -4.67 -7.48
CA LEU A 156 -2.02 -5.51 -7.66
C LEU A 156 -2.70 -5.71 -6.31
N PHE A 157 -4.03 -5.61 -6.30
CA PHE A 157 -4.88 -5.75 -5.11
C PHE A 157 -6.11 -6.56 -5.44
N ASP A 158 -6.53 -7.40 -4.52
CA ASP A 158 -7.81 -8.08 -4.52
C ASP A 158 -8.63 -7.74 -3.27
N SER A 159 -9.95 -7.81 -3.43
CA SER A 159 -10.88 -7.48 -2.38
C SER A 159 -12.15 -8.30 -2.52
N ALA A 160 -12.48 -9.05 -1.47
CA ALA A 160 -13.82 -9.61 -1.23
C ALA A 160 -14.63 -8.71 -0.28
N ALA A 161 -13.97 -7.72 0.34
CA ALA A 161 -14.57 -6.87 1.36
C ALA A 161 -15.76 -6.06 0.83
N TYR A 162 -15.76 -5.68 -0.45
CA TYR A 162 -16.86 -4.90 -1.04
C TYR A 162 -18.22 -5.60 -0.90
N ALA A 163 -18.27 -6.92 -1.11
CA ALA A 163 -19.49 -7.73 -1.01
C ALA A 163 -19.73 -8.22 0.42
N LEU A 164 -18.67 -8.67 1.11
CA LEU A 164 -18.79 -9.15 2.50
C LEU A 164 -19.30 -8.04 3.43
N PHE A 165 -18.87 -6.80 3.23
CA PHE A 165 -19.31 -5.68 4.06
C PHE A 165 -20.72 -5.24 3.69
N ALA A 166 -21.04 -5.22 2.40
CA ALA A 166 -22.38 -4.91 1.93
C ALA A 166 -23.43 -5.88 2.49
N ARG A 167 -23.08 -7.17 2.62
CA ARG A 167 -23.93 -8.18 3.26
C ARG A 167 -24.25 -7.87 4.73
N ASP A 168 -23.35 -7.17 5.42
CA ASP A 168 -23.52 -6.74 6.81
C ASP A 168 -23.97 -5.27 6.91
N ASP A 169 -24.54 -4.69 5.85
CA ASP A 169 -24.97 -3.28 5.77
C ASP A 169 -23.85 -2.27 6.07
N ARG A 170 -22.59 -2.64 5.76
CA ARG A 170 -21.40 -1.81 5.93
C ARG A 170 -20.94 -1.20 4.60
N MET A 171 -20.60 0.08 4.67
CA MET A 171 -20.09 0.88 3.56
C MET A 171 -18.62 1.22 3.75
N LEU A 172 -17.83 0.99 2.70
CA LEU A 172 -16.41 1.37 2.62
C LEU A 172 -16.30 2.85 2.27
N THR A 173 -15.43 3.55 2.99
CA THR A 173 -15.09 4.95 2.74
C THR A 173 -13.57 5.09 2.61
N PRO A 174 -13.06 6.19 2.04
CA PRO A 174 -11.62 6.42 2.02
C PRO A 174 -10.97 6.59 3.40
N THR A 175 -11.75 6.68 4.48
CA THR A 175 -11.28 6.90 5.85
C THR A 175 -11.68 5.80 6.81
N GLY A 176 -12.21 4.68 6.32
CA GLY A 176 -12.65 3.56 7.14
C GLY A 176 -13.99 2.98 6.70
N THR A 177 -14.74 2.43 7.65
CA THR A 177 -16.01 1.74 7.40
C THR A 177 -17.10 2.34 8.26
N VAL A 178 -18.30 2.47 7.69
CA VAL A 178 -19.49 2.97 8.39
C VAL A 178 -20.63 1.99 8.22
N HIS A 179 -21.53 1.90 9.21
CA HIS A 179 -22.77 1.14 9.08
C HIS A 179 -23.86 2.03 8.47
N LEU A 180 -24.66 1.48 7.56
CA LEU A 180 -25.78 2.18 6.93
C LEU A 180 -26.79 2.68 7.98
N GLU A 181 -27.00 1.93 9.06
CA GLU A 181 -27.92 2.30 10.14
C GLU A 181 -27.59 3.64 10.80
N ASP A 182 -26.31 4.00 10.89
CA ASP A 182 -25.84 5.22 11.53
C ASP A 182 -25.91 6.45 10.61
N LEU A 183 -26.16 6.26 9.31
CA LEU A 183 -26.08 7.34 8.32
C LEU A 183 -27.36 8.17 8.27
N ARG A 184 -27.21 9.49 8.43
CA ARG A 184 -28.25 10.46 8.05
C ARG A 184 -28.00 11.05 6.67
N GLU A 185 -26.73 11.14 6.28
CA GLU A 185 -26.24 11.68 5.02
C GLU A 185 -25.15 10.75 4.46
N TRP A 186 -24.93 10.81 3.14
CA TRP A 186 -23.87 10.01 2.52
C TRP A 186 -22.48 10.50 2.92
N PRO A 187 -21.56 9.61 3.35
CA PRO A 187 -20.19 10.01 3.70
C PRO A 187 -19.41 10.49 2.47
N VAL A 188 -19.72 9.91 1.30
CA VAL A 188 -19.24 10.33 -0.01
C VAL A 188 -20.35 10.06 -1.01
N LEU A 189 -20.61 11.01 -1.90
CA LEU A 189 -21.59 10.84 -2.97
C LEU A 189 -20.97 10.05 -4.13
N MET A 190 -21.56 8.90 -4.46
CA MET A 190 -21.16 8.04 -5.59
C MET A 190 -22.30 7.93 -6.59
N PRO A 191 -22.03 7.67 -7.89
CA PRO A 191 -23.06 7.53 -8.91
C PRO A 191 -24.21 6.60 -8.54
N CYS A 192 -23.93 5.47 -7.89
CA CYS A 192 -24.97 4.51 -7.48
C CYS A 192 -25.98 5.04 -6.46
N VAL A 193 -25.58 5.98 -5.60
CA VAL A 193 -26.43 6.53 -4.51
C VAL A 193 -26.83 7.98 -4.75
N ALA A 194 -26.44 8.58 -5.87
CA ALA A 194 -26.60 10.01 -6.13
C ALA A 194 -28.06 10.50 -6.12
N SER A 195 -29.02 9.62 -6.42
CA SER A 195 -30.45 9.91 -6.45
C SER A 195 -31.23 9.34 -5.27
N LEU A 196 -30.54 8.80 -4.26
CA LEU A 196 -31.13 8.12 -3.11
C LEU A 196 -30.68 8.80 -1.82
N THR A 197 -31.42 8.62 -0.75
CA THR A 197 -30.98 8.97 0.61
C THR A 197 -30.63 7.69 1.40
N PRO A 198 -29.85 7.79 2.50
CA PRO A 198 -29.62 6.64 3.38
C PRO A 198 -30.91 6.02 3.90
N GLU A 199 -31.97 6.83 4.07
CA GLU A 199 -33.27 6.36 4.50
C GLU A 199 -33.99 5.53 3.43
N ASP A 200 -33.90 5.94 2.15
CA ASP A 200 -34.45 5.17 1.03
C ASP A 200 -33.77 3.80 0.94
N VAL A 201 -32.44 3.76 1.07
CA VAL A 201 -31.66 2.52 0.99
C VAL A 201 -31.96 1.59 2.16
N ARG A 202 -32.18 2.12 3.38
CA ARG A 202 -32.62 1.31 4.53
C ARG A 202 -33.99 0.67 4.35
N ARG A 203 -34.84 1.22 3.49
CA ARG A 203 -36.18 0.68 3.19
C ARG A 203 -36.18 -0.35 2.07
N MET A 204 -35.06 -0.52 1.36
CA MET A 204 -34.92 -1.53 0.31
C MET A 204 -34.92 -2.94 0.90
N ASP A 205 -35.36 -3.89 0.09
CA ASP A 205 -35.21 -5.32 0.37
C ASP A 205 -33.73 -5.67 0.53
N ASP A 206 -33.44 -6.67 1.36
CA ASP A 206 -32.06 -7.01 1.76
C ASP A 206 -31.15 -7.32 0.57
N ASP A 207 -31.65 -8.04 -0.45
CA ASP A 207 -30.88 -8.39 -1.65
C ASP A 207 -30.58 -7.15 -2.50
N GLU A 208 -31.56 -6.27 -2.72
CA GLU A 208 -31.39 -5.03 -3.47
C GLU A 208 -30.42 -4.08 -2.76
N ARG A 209 -30.55 -3.98 -1.44
CA ARG A 209 -29.66 -3.21 -0.57
C ARG A 209 -28.23 -3.75 -0.65
N MET A 210 -28.03 -5.05 -0.51
CA MET A 210 -26.71 -5.68 -0.62
C MET A 210 -26.06 -5.41 -1.99
N VAL A 211 -26.81 -5.52 -3.08
CA VAL A 211 -26.30 -5.23 -4.44
C VAL A 211 -25.89 -3.76 -4.56
N LEU A 212 -26.72 -2.84 -4.08
CA LEU A 212 -26.43 -1.40 -4.11
C LEU A 212 -25.19 -1.05 -3.28
N LEU A 213 -25.10 -1.54 -2.04
CA LEU A 213 -23.96 -1.30 -1.15
C LEU A 213 -22.68 -1.94 -1.70
N SER A 214 -22.78 -3.12 -2.33
CA SER A 214 -21.63 -3.76 -3.01
C SER A 214 -21.11 -2.87 -4.14
N ARG A 215 -22.02 -2.31 -4.94
CA ARG A 215 -21.68 -1.36 -6.01
C ARG A 215 -21.05 -0.08 -5.46
N PHE A 216 -21.61 0.47 -4.39
CA PHE A 216 -21.02 1.63 -3.70
C PHE A 216 -19.58 1.35 -3.25
N ASN A 217 -19.37 0.23 -2.59
CA ASN A 217 -18.06 -0.18 -2.09
C ASN A 217 -17.03 -0.35 -3.22
N LEU A 218 -17.45 -0.88 -4.37
CA LEU A 218 -16.62 -0.95 -5.58
C LEU A 218 -16.30 0.43 -6.15
N GLU A 219 -17.31 1.31 -6.29
CA GLU A 219 -17.13 2.66 -6.83
C GLU A 219 -16.13 3.48 -5.97
N VAL A 220 -16.24 3.41 -4.63
CA VAL A 220 -15.28 4.06 -3.72
C VAL A 220 -13.87 3.48 -3.85
N THR A 221 -13.75 2.16 -3.93
CA THR A 221 -12.44 1.48 -4.06
C THR A 221 -11.76 1.85 -5.37
N LEU A 222 -12.51 1.88 -6.48
CA LEU A 222 -12.01 2.29 -7.80
C LEU A 222 -11.61 3.77 -7.82
N ALA A 223 -12.38 4.64 -7.16
CA ALA A 223 -12.05 6.06 -7.04
C ALA A 223 -10.74 6.27 -6.25
N GLU A 224 -10.55 5.54 -5.15
CA GLU A 224 -9.32 5.61 -4.35
C GLU A 224 -8.12 5.08 -5.15
N LEU A 225 -8.27 3.96 -5.89
CA LEU A 225 -7.25 3.45 -6.80
C LEU A 225 -6.85 4.47 -7.87
N ALA A 226 -7.82 5.13 -8.51
CA ALA A 226 -7.55 6.16 -9.50
C ALA A 226 -6.79 7.34 -8.90
N ALA A 227 -7.17 7.77 -7.70
CA ALA A 227 -6.51 8.84 -7.00
C ALA A 227 -5.08 8.47 -6.53
N CYS A 228 -4.84 7.21 -6.15
CA CYS A 228 -3.50 6.69 -5.90
C CYS A 228 -2.63 6.75 -7.17
N ARG A 229 -3.15 6.29 -8.32
CA ARG A 229 -2.42 6.37 -9.60
C ARG A 229 -2.07 7.81 -9.97
N GLN A 230 -3.01 8.74 -9.83
CA GLN A 230 -2.73 10.16 -10.07
C GLN A 230 -1.65 10.70 -9.12
N ALA A 231 -1.73 10.35 -7.83
CA ALA A 231 -0.72 10.76 -6.86
C ALA A 231 0.67 10.18 -7.19
N VAL A 232 0.75 8.96 -7.73
CA VAL A 232 2.01 8.39 -8.24
C VAL A 232 2.53 9.20 -9.43
N HIS A 233 1.68 9.52 -10.42
CA HIS A 233 2.07 10.33 -11.59
C HIS A 233 2.61 11.71 -11.20
N ASP A 234 2.04 12.32 -10.17
CA ASP A 234 2.41 13.64 -9.65
C ASP A 234 3.60 13.59 -8.66
N GLY A 235 4.05 12.41 -8.24
CA GLY A 235 5.08 12.26 -7.20
C GLY A 235 4.61 12.62 -5.79
N ARG A 236 3.30 12.52 -5.52
CA ARG A 236 2.62 12.91 -4.27
C ARG A 236 1.97 11.73 -3.52
N ILE A 237 2.36 10.49 -3.83
CA ILE A 237 1.78 9.30 -3.18
C ILE A 237 1.99 9.31 -1.65
N TRP A 238 3.14 9.80 -1.18
CA TRP A 238 3.44 9.94 0.25
C TRP A 238 2.57 10.98 0.95
N GLU A 239 2.24 12.09 0.28
CA GLU A 239 1.30 13.09 0.82
C GLU A 239 -0.10 12.49 0.98
N ARG A 240 -0.52 11.66 0.02
CA ARG A 240 -1.80 10.94 0.11
C ARG A 240 -1.79 9.94 1.28
N ALA A 241 -0.73 9.15 1.41
CA ALA A 241 -0.56 8.23 2.52
C ALA A 241 -0.54 8.96 3.87
N GLU A 242 0.10 10.12 3.97
CA GLU A 242 0.07 10.94 5.18
C GLU A 242 -1.35 11.35 5.53
N ARG A 243 -2.12 11.88 4.56
CA ARG A 243 -3.51 12.27 4.76
C ARG A 243 -4.38 11.10 5.22
N ARG A 244 -4.20 9.90 4.63
CA ARG A 244 -4.94 8.69 5.06
C ARG A 244 -4.50 8.19 6.43
N SER A 245 -3.23 8.36 6.79
CA SER A 245 -2.73 7.96 8.11
C SER A 245 -3.48 8.62 9.27
N HIS A 246 -4.04 9.82 9.05
CA HIS A 246 -4.83 10.53 10.05
C HIS A 246 -6.26 9.99 10.25
N ALA A 247 -6.72 9.04 9.42
CA ALA A 247 -8.04 8.44 9.55
C ALA A 247 -8.11 7.41 10.69
N HIS A 248 -7.00 6.76 11.03
CA HIS A 248 -6.98 5.70 12.04
C HIS A 248 -5.64 5.66 12.80
N PRO A 249 -5.62 5.54 14.14
CA PRO A 249 -4.37 5.49 14.93
C PRO A 249 -3.39 4.40 14.47
N ALA A 250 -3.88 3.21 14.12
CA ALA A 250 -3.00 2.14 13.62
C ALA A 250 -2.41 2.44 12.23
N LEU A 251 -3.13 3.15 11.36
CA LEU A 251 -2.56 3.63 10.09
C LEU A 251 -1.52 4.73 10.35
N ARG A 252 -1.77 5.58 11.34
CA ARG A 252 -0.81 6.59 11.78
C ARG A 252 0.49 5.95 12.28
N GLU A 253 0.38 4.92 13.10
CA GLU A 253 1.52 4.15 13.58
C GLU A 253 2.33 3.58 12.41
N ALA A 254 1.67 2.92 11.45
CA ALA A 254 2.32 2.37 10.26
C ALA A 254 3.03 3.44 9.44
N PHE A 255 2.37 4.59 9.19
CA PHE A 255 2.97 5.71 8.47
C PHE A 255 4.22 6.24 9.17
N LEU A 256 4.14 6.42 10.50
CA LEU A 256 5.25 6.91 11.30
C LEU A 256 6.39 5.89 11.35
N PHE A 257 6.10 4.59 11.37
CA PHE A 257 7.12 3.55 11.23
C PHE A 257 7.88 3.67 9.91
N ASP A 258 7.17 3.84 8.78
CA ASP A 258 7.79 4.00 7.45
C ASP A 258 8.67 5.26 7.32
N HIS A 259 8.31 6.34 8.02
CA HIS A 259 9.01 7.63 7.97
C HIS A 259 9.98 7.86 9.12
N SER A 260 9.99 6.98 10.11
CA SER A 260 10.95 7.05 11.20
C SER A 260 12.31 6.62 10.68
N PRO A 261 13.38 7.40 10.93
CA PRO A 261 14.72 6.97 10.56
C PRO A 261 14.99 5.62 11.21
N ALA A 262 15.50 4.66 10.43
CA ALA A 262 15.92 3.38 10.95
C ALA A 262 16.97 3.62 12.04
N ARG A 263 16.52 3.62 13.29
CA ARG A 263 17.43 3.55 14.43
C ARG A 263 18.05 2.18 14.33
N GLY A 264 19.39 2.12 14.28
CA GLY A 264 20.10 0.85 14.38
C GLY A 264 19.73 0.12 15.68
N THR A 265 20.50 -0.88 16.05
CA THR A 265 20.34 -1.58 17.34
C THR A 265 20.63 -0.69 18.57
N ALA A 266 20.90 0.61 18.37
CA ALA A 266 21.16 1.55 19.45
C ALA A 266 19.91 1.70 20.37
N PRO A 267 20.11 1.67 21.70
CA PRO A 267 19.03 1.88 22.66
C PRO A 267 18.40 3.26 22.50
N ILE A 268 17.09 3.37 22.73
CA ILE A 268 16.40 4.67 22.75
C ILE A 268 16.94 5.45 23.96
N PRO A 269 17.38 6.71 23.79
CA PRO A 269 17.78 7.54 24.93
C PRO A 269 16.63 7.64 25.93
N ALA A 270 16.90 7.44 27.23
CA ALA A 270 15.87 7.49 28.29
C ALA A 270 15.04 8.80 28.29
N ALA A 271 15.63 9.90 27.80
CA ALA A 271 14.97 11.19 27.63
C ALA A 271 13.81 11.18 26.61
N GLU A 272 13.84 10.29 25.62
CA GLU A 272 12.75 10.18 24.64
C GLU A 272 11.59 9.30 25.15
N HIS A 273 11.84 8.39 26.10
CA HIS A 273 10.77 7.68 26.80
C HIS A 273 9.95 8.62 27.71
N LEU A 274 10.54 9.75 28.13
CA LEU A 274 9.87 10.78 28.92
C LEU A 274 8.95 11.67 28.06
N LEU A 275 9.07 11.63 26.73
CA LEU A 275 8.21 12.33 25.78
C LEU A 275 7.37 11.32 25.00
N MET A 276 6.21 10.94 25.52
CA MET A 276 5.22 10.16 24.76
C MET A 276 4.65 11.04 23.64
N ASN A 277 5.23 10.93 22.45
CA ASN A 277 4.70 11.47 21.21
C ASN A 277 4.48 10.34 20.20
N ASP A 278 3.65 10.57 19.18
CA ASP A 278 3.26 9.53 18.21
C ASP A 278 4.46 8.82 17.56
N ARG A 279 5.58 9.53 17.35
CA ARG A 279 6.82 8.96 16.78
C ARG A 279 7.51 8.00 17.74
N ALA A 280 7.54 8.32 19.04
CA ALA A 280 8.08 7.42 20.05
C ALA A 280 7.20 6.16 20.18
N ALA A 281 5.88 6.30 20.07
CA ALA A 281 4.94 5.17 20.09
C ALA A 281 5.09 4.25 18.85
N ALA A 282 5.30 4.82 17.67
CA ALA A 282 5.48 4.07 16.41
C ALA A 282 6.91 3.51 16.21
N SER A 283 7.83 3.78 17.13
CA SER A 283 9.20 3.27 17.04
C SER A 283 9.25 1.78 17.35
N ASP A 284 9.84 0.97 16.47
CA ASP A 284 10.00 -0.47 16.68
C ASP A 284 10.85 -0.75 17.93
N THR A 285 10.27 -1.20 19.04
CA THR A 285 10.96 -1.56 20.30
C THR A 285 11.40 -3.01 20.39
N SER A 286 11.13 -3.81 19.36
CA SER A 286 11.42 -5.24 19.36
C SER A 286 12.92 -5.54 19.30
N LEU A 287 13.29 -6.74 19.75
CA LEU A 287 14.65 -7.30 19.58
C LEU A 287 15.03 -7.46 18.09
N ALA A 288 14.06 -7.42 17.18
CA ALA A 288 14.25 -7.46 15.73
C ALA A 288 14.46 -6.07 15.10
N ARG A 289 14.62 -5.00 15.90
CA ARG A 289 14.84 -3.64 15.42
C ARG A 289 15.98 -3.57 14.39
N GLY A 290 15.72 -2.87 13.28
CA GLY A 290 16.68 -2.68 12.19
C GLY A 290 16.85 -3.90 11.27
N GLN A 291 16.30 -5.07 11.62
CA GLN A 291 16.27 -6.20 10.71
C GLN A 291 15.35 -5.89 9.53
N TRP A 292 14.23 -5.20 9.72
CA TRP A 292 13.26 -4.81 8.68
C TRP A 292 13.83 -3.89 7.60
N ASN A 293 14.76 -3.00 7.97
CA ASN A 293 15.14 -1.83 7.17
C ASN A 293 16.51 -1.92 6.47
N ARG A 294 17.14 -3.10 6.37
CA ARG A 294 18.51 -3.23 5.81
C ARG A 294 18.71 -2.60 4.43
N ARG A 295 17.65 -2.31 3.62
CA ARG A 295 17.75 -1.53 2.36
C ARG A 295 16.57 -0.58 2.01
N GLY A 296 15.62 -0.32 2.91
CA GLY A 296 14.32 0.28 2.53
C GLY A 296 14.31 1.78 2.22
N ILE A 297 14.93 2.63 3.04
CA ILE A 297 14.71 4.09 2.95
C ILE A 297 15.49 4.72 1.77
N GLY A 298 16.63 4.14 1.36
CA GLY A 298 17.45 4.68 0.26
C GLY A 298 16.88 4.41 -1.13
N SER A 299 16.23 3.25 -1.32
CA SER A 299 15.64 2.85 -2.61
C SER A 299 14.33 3.60 -2.91
N LEU A 300 13.52 3.86 -1.87
CA LEU A 300 12.26 4.62 -1.98
C LEU A 300 12.47 6.12 -2.21
N LYS A 301 13.61 6.68 -1.79
CA LYS A 301 13.96 8.09 -2.03
C LYS A 301 14.32 8.41 -3.49
N HIS A 302 14.57 7.41 -4.33
CA HIS A 302 15.08 7.59 -5.71
C HIS A 302 14.13 7.18 -6.84
N ARG A 303 12.84 6.93 -6.55
CA ARG A 303 11.82 6.72 -7.60
C ARG A 303 11.01 7.98 -7.96
N THR A 304 11.57 9.17 -7.73
CA THR A 304 11.17 10.38 -8.44
C THR A 304 11.93 10.39 -9.78
N ARG A 305 11.18 10.26 -10.88
CA ARG A 305 11.58 10.28 -12.31
C ARG A 305 13.07 10.60 -12.61
N PRO A 306 13.81 9.75 -13.36
CA PRO A 306 14.76 10.31 -14.29
C PRO A 306 13.95 11.10 -15.34
N ASP A 307 14.50 12.23 -15.80
CA ASP A 307 13.96 13.02 -16.91
C ASP A 307 12.84 14.00 -16.55
N LYS A 308 13.24 15.05 -15.83
CA LYS A 308 12.91 16.39 -16.32
C LYS A 308 13.67 16.58 -17.63
N VAL A 309 13.06 16.23 -18.76
CA VAL A 309 13.48 16.85 -20.03
C VAL A 309 13.13 18.33 -19.87
N PRO A 310 14.12 19.26 -19.84
CA PRO A 310 13.80 20.66 -19.87
C PRO A 310 13.18 20.94 -21.24
N PHE A 311 11.99 21.51 -21.25
CA PHE A 311 11.45 22.12 -22.45
C PHE A 311 12.33 23.33 -22.79
N ALA A 312 13.42 23.08 -23.53
CA ALA A 312 14.29 24.11 -24.05
C ALA A 312 13.59 24.71 -25.28
N GLY A 313 12.92 25.84 -25.08
CA GLY A 313 12.65 26.77 -26.18
C GLY A 313 13.98 27.22 -26.81
N PRO A 314 14.03 27.47 -28.12
CA PRO A 314 15.29 27.71 -28.82
C PRO A 314 15.86 29.08 -28.46
N GLY A 315 17.07 29.09 -27.91
CA GLY A 315 17.90 30.29 -27.78
C GLY A 315 18.11 30.80 -26.35
N GLY A 316 19.30 30.57 -25.80
CA GLY A 316 19.73 31.20 -24.54
C GLY A 316 20.91 30.46 -23.90
N HIS A 317 22.10 31.03 -24.00
CA HIS A 317 23.37 30.46 -23.55
C HIS A 317 23.40 30.03 -22.07
N LEU A 318 23.91 28.82 -21.83
CA LEU A 318 24.27 28.26 -20.52
C LEU A 318 25.44 29.04 -19.87
N ARG A 319 25.26 29.48 -18.62
CA ARG A 319 26.37 29.80 -17.69
C ARG A 319 26.48 28.70 -16.63
N PRO A 320 27.69 28.18 -16.34
CA PRO A 320 27.86 27.13 -15.33
C PRO A 320 27.80 27.70 -13.89
N PRO A 321 27.39 26.89 -12.90
CA PRO A 321 27.29 27.32 -11.51
C PRO A 321 28.68 27.37 -10.85
N ARG A 322 28.99 28.48 -10.16
CA ARG A 322 30.19 28.62 -9.33
C ARG A 322 29.99 27.89 -7.99
N SER A 323 30.90 26.96 -7.72
CA SER A 323 31.18 26.41 -6.39
C SER A 323 31.88 27.44 -5.51
N GLY A 324 31.55 27.49 -4.22
CA GLY A 324 32.42 28.13 -3.22
C GLY A 324 31.69 28.63 -1.97
N ARG A 325 31.88 27.91 -0.86
CA ARG A 325 31.71 28.45 0.50
C ARG A 325 32.51 29.75 0.63
N VAL A 326 31.90 30.80 1.16
CA VAL A 326 32.65 31.91 1.77
C VAL A 326 31.98 32.30 3.08
N THR A 327 32.76 32.12 4.12
CA THR A 327 32.64 32.58 5.50
C THR A 327 32.47 34.10 5.60
N SER A 328 31.54 34.58 6.42
CA SER A 328 31.41 36.00 6.82
C SER A 328 32.52 36.38 7.82
N PRO A 329 33.10 37.59 7.70
CA PRO A 329 32.98 38.58 8.79
C PRO A 329 33.01 40.06 8.26
N PRO A 330 33.13 41.12 9.09
CA PRO A 330 32.05 41.79 9.81
C PRO A 330 31.85 43.28 9.42
N SER A 331 30.74 43.84 9.93
CA SER A 331 30.27 45.23 10.04
C SER A 331 31.12 46.41 9.51
N SER A 332 30.46 47.29 8.73
CA SER A 332 30.62 48.75 8.80
C SER A 332 29.30 49.47 8.46
N ARG A 333 29.00 50.52 9.23
CA ARG A 333 27.87 51.45 9.09
C ARG A 333 28.13 52.46 7.96
N LEU A 334 27.05 52.97 7.34
CA LEU A 334 26.79 54.36 6.89
C LEU A 334 25.51 54.31 6.01
N GLU A 335 24.34 54.68 6.54
CA GLU A 335 23.72 56.02 6.51
C GLU A 335 22.76 56.26 5.31
N SER A 336 21.50 56.49 5.68
CA SER A 336 20.49 57.43 5.14
C SER A 336 20.24 57.58 3.64
N GLY A 337 18.97 57.43 3.25
CA GLY A 337 18.47 57.88 1.95
C GLY A 337 16.95 57.75 1.81
N PHE A 338 16.22 58.73 2.33
CA PHE A 338 14.80 58.97 2.09
C PHE A 338 14.45 58.97 0.58
N GLY A 339 13.27 58.45 0.19
CA GLY A 339 12.78 58.63 -1.17
C GLY A 339 11.45 57.95 -1.49
N ARG A 340 10.34 58.55 -1.02
CA ARG A 340 8.96 58.23 -1.45
C ARG A 340 8.82 58.36 -2.97
N ARG A 341 8.01 57.50 -3.59
CA ARG A 341 7.07 57.88 -4.67
C ARG A 341 5.95 56.83 -4.78
N CYS A 342 4.82 57.17 -4.17
CA CYS A 342 3.51 56.63 -4.52
C CYS A 342 3.04 57.29 -5.82
N GLY A 343 2.49 56.50 -6.74
CA GLY A 343 1.71 56.98 -7.88
C GLY A 343 0.47 56.09 -8.05
N ARG A 344 -0.67 56.57 -7.54
CA ARG A 344 -2.02 56.23 -8.05
C ARG A 344 -2.13 56.85 -9.47
N HIS A 345 -2.90 56.40 -10.46
CA HIS A 345 -4.33 56.08 -10.55
C HIS A 345 -4.64 55.79 -12.07
N PRO A 346 -5.89 55.68 -12.59
CA PRO A 346 -6.72 54.47 -12.68
C PRO A 346 -7.32 54.19 -14.10
N SER A 347 -8.23 53.21 -14.16
CA SER A 347 -9.49 53.16 -14.96
C SER A 347 -9.49 52.60 -16.40
N ARG A 348 -10.30 51.54 -16.60
CA ARG A 348 -11.43 51.36 -17.56
C ARG A 348 -11.81 49.85 -17.56
N CYS A 349 -12.93 49.42 -16.97
CA CYS A 349 -14.33 49.40 -17.46
C CYS A 349 -14.61 48.50 -18.68
N THR A 350 -15.60 47.59 -18.47
CA THR A 350 -16.57 46.96 -19.41
C THR A 350 -16.05 45.96 -20.46
N GLY A 351 -16.67 44.80 -20.74
CA GLY A 351 -17.95 44.20 -20.31
C GLY A 351 -18.29 42.89 -21.09
N ALA A 352 -19.40 42.24 -20.69
CA ALA A 352 -20.27 41.23 -21.36
C ALA A 352 -19.64 39.90 -21.84
N MET A 353 -20.03 38.73 -21.31
CA MET A 353 -21.26 37.94 -21.59
C MET A 353 -21.45 37.54 -23.07
N ALA A 354 -21.12 36.29 -23.37
CA ALA A 354 -21.88 35.32 -24.16
C ALA A 354 -21.38 33.91 -23.82
#